data_AF-A0A7X3BY41-F1
#
_entry.id   AF-A0A7X3BY41-F1
#
_cell.length_a   1.000
_cell.length_b   1.000
_cell.length_c   1.000
_cell.angle_alpha   90.00
_cell.angle_beta   90.00
_cell.angle_gamma   90.00
#
_symmetry.space_group_name_H-M   'P 1'
#
loop_
_entity.id
_entity.type
_entity.pdbx_description
1 polymer ?
#
loop_
_entity_poly.entity_id
_entity_poly.type
_entity_poly.pdbx_seq_one_letter_code
_entity_poly.pdbx_strand_id
1 'polypeptide(L)' 'MSAAPLTEYAVHLRPDDNVAVARKPIPGGTALRLDGTTVAVSAPVKMGHKFAVRPIREGDAVKKYGQVIGFAGRNIA' A
#
# COMPACT_ATOMS: atom_id res chain seq x y z
N MET A 1 9.23 17.50 -2.79
CA MET A 1 8.15 17.12 -3.72
C MET A 1 6.90 16.86 -2.89
N SER A 2 5.77 17.48 -3.19
CA SER A 2 4.53 17.22 -2.47
C SER A 2 4.03 15.81 -2.77
N ALA A 3 3.62 15.05 -1.75
CA ALA A 3 3.04 13.73 -1.95
C ALA A 3 1.74 13.83 -2.76
N ALA A 4 1.61 13.02 -3.82
CA ALA A 4 0.40 12.97 -4.63
C ALA A 4 -0.72 12.20 -3.89
N PRO A 5 -2.01 12.47 -4.10
CA PRO A 5 -3.07 11.66 -3.52
C PRO A 5 -2.93 10.18 -3.91
N LEU A 6 -3.06 9.25 -2.96
CA LEU A 6 -2.96 7.80 -3.25
C LEU A 6 -3.97 7.39 -4.32
N THR A 7 -5.16 8.00 -4.31
CA THR A 7 -6.23 7.74 -5.28
C THR A 7 -5.78 7.97 -6.72
N GLU A 8 -4.78 8.81 -7.00
CA GLU A 8 -4.29 9.01 -8.37
C GLU A 8 -3.53 7.77 -8.92
N TYR A 9 -2.98 6.93 -8.04
CA TYR A 9 -2.13 5.80 -8.41
C TYR A 9 -2.72 4.43 -8.04
N ALA A 10 -3.55 4.37 -6.99
CA ALA A 10 -3.99 3.12 -6.38
C ALA A 10 -5.41 3.19 -5.84
N VAL A 11 -5.96 2.03 -5.49
CA VAL A 11 -7.21 1.88 -4.72
C VAL A 11 -6.88 1.33 -3.35
N HIS A 12 -7.32 2.04 -2.32
CA HIS A 12 -7.41 1.55 -0.94
C HIS A 12 -8.88 1.34 -0.63
N LEU A 13 -9.26 0.09 -0.34
CA LEU A 13 -10.67 -0.34 -0.41
C LEU A 13 -11.42 -0.08 0.90
N ARG A 14 -10.75 -0.23 2.04
CA ARG A 14 -11.30 0.02 3.37
C ARG A 14 -10.25 0.72 4.25
N PRO A 15 -10.65 1.59 5.19
CA PRO A 15 -9.71 2.28 6.08
C PRO A 15 -8.81 1.35 6.90
N ASP A 16 -9.26 0.13 7.22
CA ASP A 16 -8.53 -0.85 8.00
C ASP A 16 -7.61 -1.76 7.17
N ASP A 17 -7.71 -1.72 5.84
CA ASP A 17 -6.83 -2.45 4.94
C ASP A 17 -5.39 -1.94 5.10
N ASN A 18 -4.44 -2.86 5.23
CA ASN A 18 -3.02 -2.50 5.33
C ASN A 18 -2.29 -2.58 3.98
N VAL A 19 -3.02 -2.82 2.90
CA VAL A 19 -2.52 -2.79 1.52
C VAL A 19 -3.42 -1.97 0.60
N ALA A 20 -2.84 -1.42 -0.45
CA ALA A 20 -3.54 -0.84 -1.58
C ALA A 20 -3.16 -1.58 -2.88
N VAL A 21 -3.98 -1.43 -3.92
CA VAL A 21 -3.75 -2.03 -5.25
C VAL A 21 -3.45 -0.95 -6.27
N ALA A 22 -2.33 -1.06 -6.97
CA ALA A 22 -1.93 -0.10 -7.99
C ALA A 22 -2.87 -0.14 -9.21
N ARG A 23 -3.38 1.02 -9.64
CA ARG A 23 -4.18 1.20 -10.87
C ARG A 23 -3.34 1.52 -12.10
N LYS A 24 -2.11 2.00 -11.89
CA LYS A 24 -1.09 2.27 -12.90
C LYS A 24 0.29 1.92 -12.33
N PRO A 25 1.33 1.74 -13.15
CA PRO A 25 2.68 1.56 -12.65
C PRO A 25 3.08 2.71 -11.69
N ILE A 26 3.67 2.37 -10.55
CA ILE A 26 4.13 3.33 -9.55
C ILE A 26 5.66 3.20 -9.45
N PRO A 27 6.42 4.24 -9.79
CA PRO A 27 7.87 4.24 -9.60
C PRO A 27 8.25 4.11 -8.12
N GLY A 28 9.38 3.46 -7.83
CA GLY A 28 9.99 3.53 -6.52
C GLY A 28 10.38 4.98 -6.17
N GLY A 29 10.31 5.33 -4.89
CA GLY A 29 10.48 6.70 -4.39
C GLY A 29 9.23 7.58 -4.47
N THR A 30 8.12 7.09 -5.05
CA THR A 30 6.88 7.87 -5.11
C THR A 30 6.30 8.05 -3.69
N ALA A 31 6.05 9.31 -3.31
CA ALA A 31 5.35 9.65 -2.08
C ALA A 31 3.86 9.84 -2.35
N LEU A 32 3.02 9.04 -1.68
CA LEU A 32 1.57 9.05 -1.81
C LEU A 32 0.90 9.47 -0.50
N ARG A 33 -0.17 10.25 -0.57
CA ARG A 33 -0.95 10.69 0.60
C ARG A 33 -2.18 9.80 0.79
N LEU A 34 -2.33 9.25 1.99
CA LEU A 34 -3.49 8.48 2.43
C LEU A 34 -3.85 8.91 3.86
N ASP A 35 -5.11 9.31 4.10
CA ASP A 35 -5.63 9.65 5.43
C ASP A 35 -4.74 10.61 6.25
N GLY A 36 -4.18 11.64 5.59
CA GLY A 36 -3.28 12.61 6.22
C GLY A 36 -1.84 12.12 6.43
N THR A 37 -1.55 10.85 6.17
CA THR A 37 -0.22 10.24 6.27
C THR A 37 0.43 10.14 4.88
N THR A 38 1.77 10.13 4.85
CA THR A 38 2.54 9.87 3.62
C THR A 38 3.01 8.42 3.60
N VAL A 39 2.71 7.72 2.51
CA VAL A 39 3.15 6.37 2.17
C VAL A 39 4.28 6.49 1.14
N ALA A 40 5.46 6.02 1.49
CA ALA A 40 6.60 5.99 0.57
C ALA A 40 6.66 4.63 -0.13
N VAL A 41 6.56 4.62 -1.46
CA VAL A 41 6.69 3.41 -2.26
C VAL A 41 8.18 3.10 -2.45
N SER A 42 8.72 2.15 -1.69
CA SER A 42 10.16 1.85 -1.64
C SER A 42 10.72 1.22 -2.92
N ALA A 43 9.89 0.47 -3.66
CA ALA A 43 10.26 -0.22 -4.89
C ALA A 43 9.16 -0.08 -5.96
N PRO A 44 9.48 -0.21 -7.26
CA PRO A 44 8.48 -0.12 -8.32
C PRO A 44 7.32 -1.12 -8.14
N VAL A 45 6.08 -0.63 -8.29
CA VAL A 45 4.85 -1.44 -8.20
C VAL A 45 4.17 -1.48 -9.56
N LYS A 46 3.97 -2.70 -10.09
CA LYS A 46 3.24 -2.90 -11.36
C LYS A 46 1.74 -2.71 -11.15
N MET A 47 1.03 -2.36 -12.23
CA MET A 47 -0.45 -2.33 -12.22
C MET A 47 -1.01 -3.67 -11.72
N GLY A 48 -2.04 -3.61 -10.86
CA GLY A 48 -2.70 -4.78 -10.27
C GLY A 48 -1.98 -5.39 -9.06
N HIS A 49 -0.73 -5.01 -8.80
CA HIS A 49 0.01 -5.52 -7.63
C HIS A 49 -0.40 -4.78 -6.35
N LYS A 50 -0.23 -5.48 -5.22
CA LYS A 50 -0.44 -4.94 -3.86
C LYS A 50 0.84 -4.31 -3.34
N PHE A 51 0.70 -3.23 -2.57
CA PHE A 51 1.78 -2.67 -1.75
C PHE A 51 1.22 -2.30 -0.39
N ALA A 52 2.10 -2.29 0.62
CA ALA A 52 1.71 -1.93 1.98
C ALA A 52 1.48 -0.42 2.09
N VAL A 53 0.43 -0.01 2.81
CA VAL A 53 0.17 1.41 3.11
C VAL A 53 0.63 1.82 4.52
N ARG A 54 1.14 0.85 5.28
CA ARG A 54 1.76 0.99 6.59
C ARG A 54 2.65 -0.23 6.82
N PRO A 55 3.64 -0.18 7.73
CA PRO A 55 4.46 -1.35 8.04
C PRO A 55 3.61 -2.55 8.46
N ILE A 56 3.96 -3.74 7.95
CA ILE A 56 3.34 -5.03 8.31
C ILE A 56 4.49 -5.93 8.76
N ARG A 57 4.47 -6.39 10.02
CA ARG A 57 5.52 -7.25 10.54
C ARG A 57 5.35 -8.68 10.04
N GLU A 58 6.42 -9.46 10.06
CA GLU A 58 6.33 -10.90 9.86
C GLU A 58 5.30 -11.54 10.78
N GLY A 59 4.46 -12.41 10.24
CA GLY A 59 3.34 -13.04 10.94
C GLY A 59 2.09 -12.17 11.06
N ASP A 60 2.15 -10.85 10.82
CA ASP A 60 0.96 -9.99 10.87
C ASP A 60 -0.02 -10.33 9.73
N ALA A 61 -1.31 -10.18 10.03
CA ALA A 61 -2.37 -10.37 9.06
C ALA A 61 -2.32 -9.30 7.94
N VAL A 62 -2.34 -9.74 6.68
CA VAL A 62 -2.55 -8.87 5.52
C VAL A 62 -4.05 -8.73 5.30
N LYS A 63 -4.54 -7.48 5.29
CA LYS A 63 -5.97 -7.15 5.21
C LYS A 63 -6.30 -6.45 3.90
N LYS A 64 -7.30 -6.99 3.19
CA LYS A 64 -7.89 -6.41 1.97
C LYS A 64 -9.40 -6.65 2.00
N TYR A 65 -10.19 -5.68 1.58
CA TYR A 65 -11.66 -5.73 1.65
C TYR A 65 -12.19 -5.84 3.09
N GLY A 66 -11.42 -5.38 4.09
CA GLY A 66 -11.74 -5.55 5.51
C GLY A 66 -11.60 -6.98 6.02
N GLN A 67 -10.96 -7.87 5.26
CA GLN A 67 -10.79 -9.29 5.58
C GLN A 67 -9.32 -9.66 5.61
N VAL A 68 -8.96 -10.64 6.45
CA VAL A 68 -7.63 -11.24 6.43
C VAL A 68 -7.51 -12.12 5.19
N ILE A 69 -6.51 -11.84 4.34
CA ILE A 69 -6.25 -12.59 3.10
C ILE A 69 -4.98 -13.45 3.18
N GLY A 70 -4.31 -13.45 4.33
CA GLY A 70 -3.06 -14.15 4.56
C GLY A 70 -2.22 -13.46 5.64
N PHE A 71 -0.99 -13.94 5.81
CA PHE A 71 -0.04 -13.42 6.78
C PHE A 71 1.26 -13.05 6.09
N ALA A 72 1.93 -12.01 6.55
CA ALA A 72 3.20 -11.58 5.97
C ALA A 72 4.30 -12.59 6.31
N GLY A 73 4.93 -13.18 5.29
CA GLY A 73 6.04 -14.13 5.49
C GLY A 73 7.37 -13.49 5.89
N ARG A 74 7.44 -12.16 5.94
CA ARG A 74 8.55 -11.34 6.43
C ARG A 74 8.04 -9.93 6.67
N ASN A 75 8.85 -9.08 7.30
CA ASN A 75 8.56 -7.64 7.41
C ASN A 75 8.35 -7.00 6.02
N ILE A 76 7.29 -6.19 5.89
CA ILE A 76 6.94 -5.42 4.69
C ILE A 76 6.88 -3.94 5.08
N ALA A 77 7.67 -3.11 4.39
CA ALA A 77 7.75 -1.67 4.59
C ALA A 77 7.74 -0.92 3.25
#